data_AF-X0HYW5-F1
#
_entry.id   AF-X0HYW5-F1
#
_cell.length_a   1.000
_cell.length_b   1.000
_cell.length_c   1.000
_cell.angle_alpha   90.00
_cell.angle_beta   90.00
_cell.angle_gamma   90.00
#
_symmetry.space_group_name_H-M   'P 1'
#
loop_
_entity.id
_entity.type
_entity.pdbx_description
1 polymer ?
#
loop_
_entity_poly.entity_id
_entity_poly.type
_entity_poly.pdbx_seq_one_letter_code
_entity_poly.pdbx_strand_id
1 'polypeptide(L)'
;MRFNTFTLLFALAVWVGDVIADSKIKVEVRYSDRMVDVGNLDLFKNTWEEIYGGTGNQQSVVTDKTFKTFTKGCTSWADKPTINAQVKINGRWGRIPGVGPHDSREALVKSAWEVLKHVSDPAGWDVFTNCYGTTWQEGIPQWKGPHACGGRNPTVQPECVCSIGSAQCEHHSWGHKVPSVIQASLYRDGVLLPDMLRIEFASQSATAKGGCSQAETVGGLLAGLVPGVGTFFSTGVLVFCNL
;
A
#
# COMPACT_ATOMS: atom_id res chain seq x y z
N MET A 1 -35.61 38.81 33.36
CA MET A 1 -35.42 37.99 32.14
C MET A 1 -34.28 37.02 32.43
N ARG A 2 -34.49 35.73 32.18
CA ARG A 2 -33.61 34.63 32.57
C ARG A 2 -32.40 34.51 31.63
N PHE A 3 -31.26 34.16 32.22
CA PHE A 3 -29.95 33.90 31.63
C PHE A 3 -30.00 32.88 30.49
N ASN A 4 -29.08 33.03 29.52
CA ASN A 4 -28.39 31.90 28.89
C ASN A 4 -27.10 32.39 28.22
N THR A 5 -26.03 32.42 29.01
CA THR A 5 -24.66 32.55 28.54
C THR A 5 -24.20 31.16 28.07
N PHE A 6 -24.10 30.95 26.76
CA PHE A 6 -23.51 29.74 26.20
C PHE A 6 -21.97 29.86 26.27
N THR A 7 -21.40 29.36 27.37
CA THR A 7 -19.97 29.19 27.53
C THR A 7 -19.55 27.94 26.73
N LEU A 8 -18.98 28.15 25.55
CA LEU A 8 -18.32 27.11 24.75
C LEU A 8 -17.02 26.69 25.47
N LEU A 9 -17.10 25.62 26.25
CA LEU A 9 -15.94 24.87 26.73
C LEU A 9 -15.32 24.13 25.54
N PHE A 10 -14.26 24.70 24.96
CA PHE A 10 -13.33 23.93 24.14
C PHE A 10 -12.58 22.96 25.05
N ALA A 11 -13.00 21.69 25.03
CA ALA A 11 -12.19 20.61 25.57
C ALA A 11 -10.95 20.44 24.68
N LEU A 12 -9.85 21.09 25.06
CA LEU A 12 -8.51 20.68 24.66
C LEU A 12 -8.30 19.27 25.21
N ALA A 13 -8.51 18.26 24.37
CA ALA A 13 -8.07 16.90 24.63
C ALA A 13 -6.53 16.90 24.61
N VAL A 14 -5.94 17.29 25.74
CA VAL A 14 -4.55 16.96 26.06
C VAL A 14 -4.56 15.45 26.24
N TRP A 15 -4.09 14.73 25.22
CA TRP A 15 -3.65 13.36 25.38
C TRP A 15 -2.50 13.38 26.38
N VAL A 16 -2.80 13.21 27.65
CA VAL A 16 -1.83 12.76 28.63
C VAL A 16 -1.57 11.31 28.25
N GLY A 17 -0.65 11.10 27.31
CA GLY A 17 -0.19 9.76 26.98
C GLY A 17 0.31 9.13 28.27
N ASP A 18 -0.24 7.97 28.60
CA ASP A 18 0.20 7.17 29.73
C ASP A 18 1.73 7.10 29.75
N VAL A 19 2.33 7.74 30.76
CA VAL A 19 3.73 7.56 31.14
C VAL A 19 3.81 6.22 31.87
N ILE A 20 3.59 5.13 31.14
CA ILE A 20 4.11 3.83 31.49
C ILE A 20 5.24 3.59 30.50
N ALA A 21 6.46 3.76 30.99
CA ALA A 21 7.67 3.37 30.29
C ALA A 21 7.67 1.85 30.12
N ASP A 22 6.94 1.36 29.13
CA ASP A 22 7.18 0.07 28.52
C ASP A 22 8.35 0.29 27.55
N SER A 23 9.53 -0.23 27.87
CA SER A 23 10.77 -0.10 27.07
C SER A 23 10.69 -0.78 25.68
N LYS A 24 9.49 -1.17 25.28
CA LYS A 24 9.19 -1.78 23.99
C LYS A 24 9.33 -0.76 22.87
N ILE A 25 9.75 -1.29 21.74
CA ILE A 25 9.87 -0.54 20.50
C ILE A 25 8.47 -0.28 19.95
N LYS A 26 8.19 0.98 19.64
CA LYS A 26 7.00 1.42 18.92
C LYS A 26 7.34 1.58 17.43
N VAL A 27 6.42 1.17 16.56
CA VAL A 27 6.55 1.41 15.12
C VAL A 27 5.66 2.57 14.73
N GLU A 28 6.25 3.54 14.06
CA GLU A 28 5.55 4.68 13.47
C GLU A 28 5.63 4.56 11.95
N VAL A 29 4.51 4.71 11.27
CA VAL A 29 4.43 4.78 9.81
C VAL A 29 3.84 6.12 9.41
N ARG A 30 4.60 6.88 8.64
CA ARG A 30 4.17 8.12 8.00
C ARG A 30 3.99 7.90 6.51
N TYR A 31 2.98 8.51 5.93
CA TYR A 31 2.80 8.50 4.47
C TYR A 31 2.37 9.88 3.95
N SER A 32 2.58 10.12 2.65
CA SER A 32 2.28 11.40 2.01
C SER A 32 0.81 11.52 1.62
N ASP A 33 0.24 12.73 1.65
CA ASP A 33 -1.13 12.99 1.16
C ASP A 33 -1.27 12.82 -0.37
N ARG A 34 -0.16 12.86 -1.09
CA ARG A 34 -0.11 12.75 -2.55
C ARG A 34 -0.22 11.29 -2.96
N MET A 35 -1.30 10.95 -3.64
CA MET A 35 -1.55 9.63 -4.21
C MET A 35 -1.09 9.58 -5.67
N VAL A 36 -0.41 8.51 -6.03
CA VAL A 36 0.16 8.22 -7.35
C VAL A 36 -0.55 6.99 -7.92
N ASP A 37 -0.99 7.10 -9.17
CA ASP A 37 -1.52 5.95 -9.91
C ASP A 37 -0.35 5.13 -10.49
N VAL A 38 -0.21 3.91 -9.97
CA VAL A 38 0.82 2.94 -10.39
C VAL A 38 0.24 1.85 -11.30
N GLY A 39 -1.02 1.96 -11.71
CA GLY A 39 -1.71 0.97 -12.52
C GLY A 39 -1.79 -0.38 -11.82
N ASN A 40 -1.76 -1.45 -12.59
CA ASN A 40 -1.77 -2.83 -12.11
C ASN A 40 -0.41 -3.36 -11.60
N LEU A 41 0.40 -2.49 -10.99
CA LEU A 41 1.64 -2.92 -10.36
C LEU A 41 1.34 -3.90 -9.21
N ASP A 42 1.91 -5.10 -9.26
CA ASP A 42 1.86 -6.02 -8.12
C ASP A 42 2.66 -5.44 -6.95
N LEU A 43 1.96 -4.79 -6.01
CA LEU A 43 2.61 -4.13 -4.88
C LEU A 43 3.35 -5.12 -4.00
N PHE A 44 2.77 -6.30 -3.73
CA PHE A 44 3.38 -7.27 -2.82
C PHE A 44 4.72 -7.76 -3.38
N LYS A 45 4.72 -8.17 -4.65
CA LYS A 45 5.94 -8.61 -5.33
C LYS A 45 6.99 -7.52 -5.41
N ASN A 46 6.59 -6.31 -5.79
CA ASN A 46 7.52 -5.22 -6.07
C ASN A 46 7.89 -4.38 -4.83
N THR A 47 7.33 -4.68 -3.65
CA THR A 47 7.77 -4.11 -2.37
C THR A 47 8.19 -5.18 -1.38
N TRP A 48 7.28 -6.04 -0.93
CA TRP A 48 7.56 -7.00 0.12
C TRP A 48 8.59 -8.04 -0.35
N GLU A 49 8.26 -8.77 -1.41
CA GLU A 49 9.16 -9.83 -1.91
C GLU A 49 10.50 -9.26 -2.37
N GLU A 50 10.51 -8.07 -2.97
CA GLU A 50 11.74 -7.37 -3.35
C GLU A 50 12.65 -7.08 -2.14
N ILE A 51 12.09 -6.67 -1.00
CA ILE A 51 12.85 -6.45 0.24
C ILE A 51 13.48 -7.77 0.73
N TYR A 52 12.72 -8.86 0.72
CA TYR A 52 13.22 -10.17 1.17
C TYR A 52 14.11 -10.89 0.15
N GLY A 53 14.02 -10.54 -1.13
CA GLY A 53 14.89 -11.06 -2.19
C GLY A 53 16.17 -10.24 -2.39
N GLY A 54 16.25 -9.02 -1.84
CA GLY A 54 17.38 -8.12 -1.99
C GLY A 54 18.69 -8.66 -1.39
N THR A 55 19.79 -8.51 -2.11
CA THR A 55 21.13 -8.83 -1.58
C THR A 55 21.46 -7.90 -0.41
N GLY A 56 21.90 -8.46 0.72
CA GLY A 56 22.27 -7.67 1.89
C GLY A 56 21.09 -7.24 2.78
N ASN A 57 19.88 -7.75 2.52
CA ASN A 57 18.66 -7.47 3.30
C ASN A 57 18.69 -7.92 4.77
N GLN A 58 19.82 -8.43 5.24
CA GLN A 58 20.07 -8.62 6.67
C GLN A 58 20.38 -7.30 7.38
N GLN A 59 20.80 -6.26 6.65
CA GLN A 59 21.19 -4.95 7.20
C GLN A 59 20.57 -3.77 6.45
N SER A 60 20.39 -3.90 5.14
CA SER A 60 19.81 -2.82 4.35
C SER A 60 19.29 -3.34 3.03
N VAL A 61 18.40 -2.56 2.40
CA VAL A 61 17.97 -2.79 1.04
C VAL A 61 17.89 -1.45 0.32
N VAL A 62 18.46 -1.39 -0.88
CA VAL A 62 18.33 -0.23 -1.75
C VAL A 62 17.98 -0.74 -3.14
N THR A 63 16.79 -0.38 -3.62
CA THR A 63 16.34 -0.72 -4.97
C THR A 63 15.72 0.51 -5.62
N ASP A 64 15.86 0.59 -6.94
CA ASP A 64 15.20 1.58 -7.79
C ASP A 64 14.82 0.86 -9.08
N LYS A 65 13.54 0.55 -9.24
CA LYS A 65 13.02 -0.22 -10.38
C LYS A 65 11.87 0.53 -11.03
N THR A 66 11.80 0.42 -12.35
CA THR A 66 10.72 0.97 -13.17
C THR A 66 9.97 -0.16 -13.85
N PHE A 67 8.65 -0.09 -13.78
CA PHE A 67 7.72 -1.10 -14.28
C PHE A 67 6.75 -0.47 -15.27
N LYS A 68 6.46 -1.19 -16.34
CA LYS A 68 5.45 -0.82 -17.31
C LYS A 68 4.11 -1.37 -16.85
N THR A 69 3.13 -0.51 -16.61
CA THR A 69 1.83 -0.92 -16.04
C THR A 69 0.66 -0.39 -16.85
N PHE A 70 -0.50 -1.03 -16.67
CA PHE A 70 -1.76 -0.63 -17.27
C PHE A 70 -2.62 0.11 -16.24
N THR A 71 -3.18 1.24 -16.64
CA THR A 71 -4.09 2.04 -15.79
C THR A 71 -5.56 1.85 -16.14
N LYS A 72 -5.86 1.34 -17.34
CA LYS A 72 -7.24 1.14 -17.80
C LYS A 72 -7.81 -0.16 -17.25
N GLY A 73 -9.09 -0.14 -16.86
CA GLY A 73 -9.77 -1.33 -16.35
C GLY A 73 -9.93 -2.46 -17.39
N CYS A 74 -9.99 -2.13 -18.68
CA CYS A 74 -9.92 -3.11 -19.76
C CYS A 74 -8.96 -2.65 -20.85
N THR A 75 -8.12 -3.57 -21.33
CA THR A 75 -7.17 -3.31 -22.41
C THR A 75 -7.25 -4.41 -23.45
N SER A 76 -7.24 -4.02 -24.73
CA SER A 76 -7.28 -4.96 -25.84
C SER A 76 -6.01 -5.80 -25.90
N TRP A 77 -6.06 -6.94 -26.60
CA TRP A 77 -4.87 -7.77 -26.86
C TRP A 77 -3.74 -7.02 -27.59
N ALA A 78 -4.05 -5.94 -28.30
CA ALA A 78 -3.07 -5.12 -29.02
C ALA A 78 -2.53 -3.95 -28.17
N ASP A 79 -3.15 -3.65 -27.03
CA ASP A 79 -2.76 -2.54 -26.18
C ASP A 79 -1.44 -2.82 -25.46
N LYS A 80 -0.66 -1.77 -25.26
CA LYS A 80 0.61 -1.80 -24.51
C LYS A 80 0.42 -1.08 -23.16
N PRO A 81 1.27 -1.38 -22.15
CA PRO A 81 1.27 -0.66 -20.89
C PRO A 81 1.32 0.85 -21.11
N THR A 82 0.50 1.59 -20.37
CA THR A 82 0.22 3.01 -20.61
C THR A 82 1.14 3.94 -19.83
N ILE A 83 1.69 3.48 -18.71
CA ILE A 83 2.55 4.30 -17.83
C ILE A 83 3.78 3.52 -17.38
N ASN A 84 4.78 4.28 -16.92
CA ASN A 84 5.91 3.73 -16.16
C ASN A 84 5.73 4.09 -14.68
N ALA A 85 5.57 3.07 -13.83
CA ALA A 85 5.58 3.20 -12.39
C ALA A 85 6.98 2.88 -11.84
N GLN A 86 7.54 3.78 -11.05
CA GLN A 86 8.82 3.60 -10.38
C GLN A 86 8.58 3.29 -8.90
N VAL A 87 9.32 2.32 -8.39
CA VAL A 87 9.38 1.98 -6.97
C VAL A 87 10.83 2.10 -6.52
N LYS A 88 11.07 2.96 -5.53
CA LYS A 88 12.35 3.07 -4.85
C LYS A 88 12.20 2.61 -3.42
N ILE A 89 13.05 1.69 -2.99
CA ILE A 89 13.06 1.19 -1.62
C ILE A 89 14.40 1.55 -1.01
N ASN A 90 14.36 2.17 0.15
CA ASN A 90 15.53 2.45 0.97
C ASN A 90 15.24 2.02 2.40
N GLY A 91 15.75 0.86 2.77
CA GLY A 91 15.62 0.29 4.09
C GLY A 91 16.98 0.13 4.75
N ARG A 92 17.05 0.43 6.03
CA ARG A 92 18.25 0.26 6.87
C ARG A 92 17.80 -0.26 8.22
N TRP A 93 18.44 -1.33 8.67
CA TRP A 93 18.19 -1.92 9.98
C TRP A 93 19.49 -2.48 10.55
N GLY A 94 19.68 -2.27 11.84
CA GLY A 94 20.88 -2.68 12.55
C GLY A 94 20.57 -3.62 13.70
N ARG A 95 21.62 -3.95 14.45
CA ARG A 95 21.46 -4.63 15.74
C ARG A 95 21.00 -3.61 16.78
N ILE A 96 19.70 -3.58 17.05
CA ILE A 96 19.20 -2.91 18.24
C ILE A 96 19.55 -3.78 19.46
N PRO A 97 20.20 -3.23 20.51
CA PRO A 97 20.49 -3.98 21.72
C PRO A 97 19.23 -4.63 22.30
N GLY A 98 19.33 -5.92 22.58
CA GLY A 98 18.25 -6.72 23.17
C GLY A 98 17.19 -7.21 22.18
N VAL A 99 17.34 -6.98 20.87
CA VAL A 99 16.38 -7.40 19.83
C VAL A 99 17.06 -8.36 18.85
N GLY A 100 16.31 -9.30 18.28
CA GLY A 100 16.83 -10.23 17.28
C GLY A 100 17.37 -9.52 16.04
N PRO A 101 18.31 -10.14 15.30
CA PRO A 101 19.00 -9.50 14.17
C PRO A 101 18.09 -9.10 13.00
N HIS A 102 16.87 -9.63 12.94
CA HIS A 102 15.91 -9.35 11.87
C HIS A 102 14.60 -8.77 12.37
N ASP A 103 14.35 -8.70 13.68
CA ASP A 103 13.03 -8.33 14.21
C ASP A 103 12.68 -6.88 13.86
N SER A 104 13.68 -5.98 13.79
CA SER A 104 13.50 -4.61 13.29
C SER A 104 12.99 -4.59 11.86
N ARG A 105 13.59 -5.40 10.98
CA ARG A 105 13.19 -5.52 9.58
C ARG A 105 11.76 -6.03 9.50
N GLU A 106 11.45 -7.13 10.20
CA GLU A 106 10.10 -7.70 10.19
C GLU A 106 9.07 -6.66 10.65
N ALA A 107 9.35 -5.93 11.73
CA ALA A 107 8.46 -4.90 12.24
C ALA A 107 8.25 -3.74 11.27
N LEU A 108 9.32 -3.24 10.65
CA LEU A 108 9.27 -2.16 9.66
C LEU A 108 8.51 -2.57 8.39
N VAL A 109 8.87 -3.72 7.82
CA VAL A 109 8.29 -4.22 6.56
C VAL A 109 6.84 -4.59 6.75
N LYS A 110 6.50 -5.30 7.84
CA LYS A 110 5.12 -5.63 8.19
C LYS A 110 4.25 -4.39 8.36
N SER A 111 4.71 -3.43 9.16
CA SER A 111 3.91 -2.22 9.44
C SER A 111 3.74 -1.36 8.20
N ALA A 112 4.81 -1.17 7.40
CA ALA A 112 4.72 -0.41 6.16
C ALA A 112 3.77 -1.06 5.16
N TRP A 113 3.80 -2.38 5.03
CA TRP A 113 2.93 -3.13 4.13
C TRP A 113 1.46 -3.07 4.52
N GLU A 114 1.14 -3.30 5.81
CA GLU A 114 -0.25 -3.23 6.28
C GLU A 114 -0.83 -1.83 6.09
N VAL A 115 -0.05 -0.78 6.38
CA VAL A 115 -0.47 0.61 6.12
C VAL A 115 -0.63 0.86 4.62
N LEU A 116 0.35 0.47 3.80
CA LEU A 116 0.28 0.64 2.34
C LEU A 116 -0.99 0.00 1.78
N LYS A 117 -1.25 -1.26 2.16
CA LYS A 117 -2.42 -2.03 1.75
C LYS A 117 -3.72 -1.32 2.14
N HIS A 118 -3.89 -0.96 3.41
CA HIS A 118 -5.12 -0.33 3.87
C HIS A 118 -5.34 1.08 3.29
N VAL A 119 -4.28 1.80 2.93
CA VAL A 119 -4.38 3.10 2.24
C VAL A 119 -4.68 2.90 0.74
N SER A 120 -4.14 1.86 0.11
CA SER A 120 -4.28 1.64 -1.34
C SER A 120 -5.55 0.92 -1.76
N ASP A 121 -5.99 -0.07 -0.97
CA ASP A 121 -7.10 -0.97 -1.33
C ASP A 121 -8.41 -0.24 -1.62
N PRO A 122 -8.82 0.79 -0.84
CA PRO A 122 -10.07 1.52 -1.12
C PRO A 122 -10.08 2.28 -2.46
N ALA A 123 -8.90 2.58 -3.01
CA ALA A 123 -8.73 3.27 -4.28
C ALA A 123 -8.39 2.32 -5.44
N GLY A 124 -8.42 1.01 -5.19
CA GLY A 124 -8.11 -0.02 -6.17
C GLY A 124 -9.23 -0.27 -7.17
N TRP A 125 -8.89 -0.87 -8.31
CA TRP A 125 -9.85 -1.23 -9.36
C TRP A 125 -9.41 -2.48 -10.12
N ASP A 126 -10.35 -3.18 -10.73
CA ASP A 126 -10.05 -4.32 -11.59
C ASP A 126 -9.37 -3.87 -12.88
N VAL A 127 -8.28 -4.55 -13.23
CA VAL A 127 -7.56 -4.37 -14.50
C VAL A 127 -7.54 -5.71 -15.23
N PHE A 128 -8.37 -5.78 -16.27
CA PHE A 128 -8.41 -6.87 -17.22
C PHE A 128 -7.55 -6.55 -18.44
N THR A 129 -6.66 -7.47 -18.78
CA THR A 129 -5.76 -7.32 -19.93
C THR A 129 -5.91 -8.47 -20.89
N ASN A 130 -5.44 -8.26 -22.12
CA ASN A 130 -5.73 -9.14 -23.25
C ASN A 130 -7.23 -9.36 -23.34
N CYS A 131 -8.00 -8.30 -23.62
CA CYS A 131 -9.43 -8.38 -23.84
C CYS A 131 -9.74 -8.46 -25.34
N TYR A 132 -10.78 -9.22 -25.68
CA TYR A 132 -11.27 -9.42 -27.03
C TYR A 132 -12.78 -9.23 -27.07
N GLY A 133 -13.28 -8.42 -28.01
CA GLY A 133 -14.71 -8.21 -28.19
C GLY A 133 -15.28 -9.15 -29.25
N THR A 134 -16.39 -9.85 -28.95
CA THR A 134 -17.06 -10.70 -29.96
C THR A 134 -17.80 -9.90 -31.05
N THR A 135 -17.87 -8.57 -30.93
CA THR A 135 -18.45 -7.63 -31.91
C THR A 135 -17.40 -6.82 -32.69
N TRP A 136 -16.11 -6.94 -32.36
CA TRP A 136 -15.04 -6.52 -33.27
C TRP A 136 -15.05 -7.47 -34.49
N GLN A 137 -14.39 -7.12 -35.62
CA GLN A 137 -14.40 -7.83 -36.93
C GLN A 137 -13.81 -9.27 -36.91
N GLU A 138 -13.88 -9.92 -35.76
CA GLU A 138 -12.82 -10.72 -35.20
C GLU A 138 -13.41 -12.05 -34.68
N GLY A 139 -14.68 -12.05 -34.22
CA GLY A 139 -15.60 -13.21 -34.21
C GLY A 139 -15.26 -14.41 -33.31
N ILE A 140 -13.98 -14.66 -33.04
CA ILE A 140 -13.44 -15.78 -32.29
C ILE A 140 -12.33 -15.24 -31.38
N PRO A 141 -12.44 -15.39 -30.04
CA PRO A 141 -11.38 -14.97 -29.13
C PRO A 141 -10.04 -15.62 -29.50
N GLN A 142 -8.97 -14.83 -29.49
CA GLN A 142 -7.63 -15.28 -29.87
C GLN A 142 -7.09 -16.39 -28.94
N TRP A 143 -7.57 -16.47 -27.70
CA TRP A 143 -7.22 -17.52 -26.72
C TRP A 143 -8.42 -18.41 -26.40
N LYS A 144 -8.12 -19.70 -26.15
CA LYS A 144 -9.12 -20.75 -25.91
C LYS A 144 -9.64 -20.79 -24.46
N GLY A 145 -9.07 -19.98 -23.57
CA GLY A 145 -9.39 -19.94 -22.14
C GLY A 145 -8.50 -20.83 -21.26
N PRO A 146 -8.70 -20.81 -19.93
CA PRO A 146 -9.78 -20.09 -19.24
C PRO A 146 -9.62 -18.56 -19.30
N HIS A 147 -10.75 -17.84 -19.34
CA HIS A 147 -10.78 -16.38 -19.38
C HIS A 147 -10.91 -15.85 -17.95
N ALA A 148 -10.27 -14.74 -17.61
CA ALA A 148 -10.46 -14.08 -16.33
C ALA A 148 -11.90 -13.57 -16.19
N CYS A 149 -12.42 -12.91 -17.23
CA CYS A 149 -13.82 -12.52 -17.30
C CYS A 149 -14.42 -12.86 -18.67
N GLY A 150 -15.74 -13.00 -18.70
CA GLY A 150 -16.45 -13.40 -19.91
C GLY A 150 -16.21 -14.87 -20.29
N GLY A 151 -16.70 -15.25 -21.46
CA GLY A 151 -16.57 -16.62 -21.96
C GLY A 151 -17.43 -17.62 -21.19
N ARG A 152 -17.25 -18.91 -21.48
CA ARG A 152 -18.11 -19.97 -20.95
C ARG A 152 -17.85 -20.34 -19.48
N ASN A 153 -16.60 -20.27 -19.05
CA ASN A 153 -16.15 -20.61 -17.70
C ASN A 153 -15.08 -19.61 -17.23
N PRO A 154 -15.48 -18.41 -16.77
CA PRO A 154 -14.53 -17.42 -16.29
C PRO A 154 -13.95 -17.79 -14.92
N THR A 155 -12.70 -17.39 -14.66
CA THR A 155 -12.00 -17.68 -13.41
C THR A 155 -12.18 -16.61 -12.34
N VAL A 156 -12.49 -15.37 -12.73
CA VAL A 156 -12.71 -14.25 -11.78
C VAL A 156 -14.17 -13.86 -11.74
N GLN A 157 -14.77 -13.54 -12.88
CA GLN A 157 -16.17 -13.08 -12.92
C GLN A 157 -16.88 -13.31 -14.26
N PRO A 158 -18.20 -13.52 -14.27
CA PRO A 158 -18.96 -13.82 -15.50
C PRO A 158 -18.92 -12.70 -16.54
N GLU A 159 -19.01 -11.44 -16.12
CA GLU A 159 -19.07 -10.28 -17.01
C GLU A 159 -17.78 -9.48 -16.92
N CYS A 160 -17.26 -9.00 -18.06
CA CYS A 160 -16.14 -8.06 -18.02
C CYS A 160 -16.66 -6.64 -17.79
N VAL A 161 -16.05 -5.89 -16.85
CA VAL A 161 -16.34 -4.45 -16.63
C VAL A 161 -15.68 -3.59 -17.72
N CYS A 162 -15.88 -4.00 -18.97
CA CYS A 162 -15.40 -3.31 -20.15
C CYS A 162 -16.53 -2.50 -20.76
N SER A 163 -16.19 -1.47 -21.53
CA SER A 163 -17.17 -0.72 -22.32
C SER A 163 -17.96 -1.60 -23.31
N ILE A 164 -17.42 -2.78 -23.64
CA ILE A 164 -18.04 -3.79 -24.49
C ILE A 164 -18.51 -4.94 -23.61
N GLY A 165 -19.83 -5.09 -23.46
CA GLY A 165 -20.43 -6.11 -22.59
C GLY A 165 -20.19 -7.56 -23.04
N SER A 166 -19.74 -7.78 -24.28
CA SER A 166 -19.40 -9.11 -24.79
C SER A 166 -17.89 -9.39 -24.83
N ALA A 167 -17.09 -8.58 -24.14
CA ALA A 167 -15.65 -8.81 -24.04
C ALA A 167 -15.35 -10.11 -23.28
N GLN A 168 -14.27 -10.77 -23.67
CA GLN A 168 -13.66 -11.87 -22.93
C GLN A 168 -12.21 -11.45 -22.69
N CYS A 169 -11.70 -11.56 -21.46
CA CYS A 169 -10.33 -11.15 -21.14
C CYS A 169 -9.53 -12.31 -20.58
N GLU A 170 -8.25 -12.43 -20.96
CA GLU A 170 -7.39 -13.52 -20.52
C GLU A 170 -6.92 -13.35 -19.08
N HIS A 171 -6.51 -12.13 -18.72
CA HIS A 171 -5.83 -11.87 -17.45
C HIS A 171 -6.60 -10.88 -16.60
N HIS A 172 -6.49 -11.06 -15.30
CA HIS A 172 -6.96 -10.14 -14.28
C HIS A 172 -5.80 -9.78 -13.36
N SER A 173 -5.79 -8.51 -12.97
CA SER A 173 -4.86 -7.92 -12.04
C SER A 173 -5.57 -6.78 -11.31
N TRP A 174 -4.99 -6.33 -10.21
CA TRP A 174 -5.55 -5.26 -9.41
C TRP A 174 -4.76 -3.97 -9.63
N GLY A 175 -5.46 -2.91 -10.01
CA GLY A 175 -4.94 -1.55 -10.13
C GLY A 175 -4.87 -0.86 -8.79
N HIS A 176 -3.83 -0.06 -8.56
CA HIS A 176 -3.61 0.63 -7.29
C HIS A 176 -3.34 2.13 -7.45
N LYS A 177 -3.86 2.93 -6.51
CA LYS A 177 -3.31 4.24 -6.17
C LYS A 177 -2.63 4.14 -4.82
N VAL A 178 -1.40 4.63 -4.75
CA VAL A 178 -0.54 4.51 -3.55
C VAL A 178 -0.02 5.88 -3.12
N PRO A 179 0.28 6.10 -1.84
CA PRO A 179 0.96 7.33 -1.44
C PRO A 179 2.32 7.43 -2.13
N SER A 180 2.72 8.63 -2.54
CA SER A 180 4.01 8.88 -3.20
C SER A 180 5.21 8.49 -2.33
N VAL A 181 5.05 8.59 -1.00
CA VAL A 181 6.05 8.16 -0.03
C VAL A 181 5.34 7.49 1.13
N ILE A 182 5.91 6.38 1.59
CA ILE A 182 5.62 5.76 2.88
C ILE A 182 6.93 5.49 3.60
N GLN A 183 6.97 5.83 4.89
CA GLN A 183 8.15 5.67 5.74
C GLN A 183 7.75 5.05 7.07
N ALA A 184 8.35 3.90 7.41
CA ALA A 184 8.29 3.30 8.73
C ALA A 184 9.57 3.63 9.51
N SER A 185 9.42 3.90 10.81
CA SER A 185 10.51 4.25 11.72
C SER A 185 10.25 3.63 13.09
N LEU A 186 11.33 3.30 13.80
CA LEU A 186 11.26 2.69 15.13
C LEU A 186 11.56 3.72 16.22
N TYR A 187 10.82 3.64 17.32
CA TYR A 187 11.03 4.49 18.49
C TYR A 187 11.16 3.63 19.75
N ARG A 188 12.06 4.02 20.65
CA ARG A 188 12.17 3.44 22.00
C ARG A 188 12.30 4.59 23.00
N ASP A 189 11.49 4.56 24.06
CA ASP A 189 11.47 5.61 25.09
C ASP A 189 11.29 7.05 24.52
N GLY A 190 10.54 7.17 23.42
CA GLY A 190 10.31 8.44 22.71
C GLY A 190 11.46 8.91 21.82
N VAL A 191 12.57 8.16 21.75
CA VAL A 191 13.73 8.48 20.90
C VAL A 191 13.65 7.71 19.59
N LEU A 192 13.86 8.41 18.47
CA LEU A 192 13.95 7.82 17.14
C LEU A 192 15.20 6.94 17.05
N LEU A 193 14.99 5.69 16.63
CA LEU A 193 16.06 4.74 16.34
C LEU A 193 16.54 4.91 14.89
N PRO A 194 17.80 4.52 14.57
CA PRO A 194 18.35 4.66 13.23
C PRO A 194 17.69 3.74 12.19
N ASP A 195 16.98 2.71 12.64
CA ASP A 195 16.31 1.73 11.80
C ASP A 195 15.06 2.34 11.14
N MET A 196 15.01 2.27 9.81
CA MET A 196 13.92 2.83 9.02
C MET A 196 13.71 2.08 7.71
N LEU A 197 12.50 2.19 7.18
CA LEU A 197 12.15 1.74 5.84
C LEU A 197 11.42 2.87 5.15
N ARG A 198 11.86 3.24 3.94
CA ARG A 198 11.19 4.22 3.10
C ARG A 198 10.95 3.63 1.72
N ILE A 199 9.72 3.75 1.24
CA ILE A 199 9.31 3.34 -0.09
C ILE A 199 8.75 4.58 -0.79
N GLU A 200 9.28 4.86 -1.97
CA GLU A 200 8.83 5.96 -2.82
C GLU A 200 8.23 5.41 -4.10
N PHE A 201 7.04 5.91 -4.43
CA PHE A 201 6.33 5.58 -5.64
C PHE A 201 6.27 6.82 -6.52
N ALA A 202 6.65 6.67 -7.78
CA ALA A 202 6.51 7.71 -8.80
C ALA A 202 5.87 7.13 -10.06
N SER A 203 5.15 7.99 -10.78
CA SER A 203 4.52 7.62 -12.05
C SER A 203 4.44 8.86 -12.93
N GLN A 204 4.30 8.64 -14.22
CA GLN A 204 4.05 9.71 -15.21
C GLN A 204 2.60 10.24 -15.12
N SER A 205 1.73 9.60 -14.34
CA SER A 205 0.35 10.00 -14.11
C SER A 205 0.24 11.23 -13.19
N ALA A 206 -0.88 11.95 -13.29
CA ALA A 206 -1.16 13.09 -12.43
C ALA A 206 -1.34 12.63 -10.97
N THR A 207 -0.64 13.28 -10.04
CA THR A 207 -0.79 13.02 -8.61
C THR A 207 -2.03 13.71 -8.05
N ALA A 208 -2.86 12.98 -7.32
CA ALA A 208 -4.03 13.54 -6.64
C ALA A 208 -3.74 13.73 -5.13
N LYS A 209 -4.33 14.75 -4.52
CA LYS A 209 -4.36 14.88 -3.05
C LYS A 209 -5.51 14.03 -2.48
N GLY A 210 -5.43 13.69 -1.19
CA GLY A 210 -6.50 12.99 -0.48
C GLY A 210 -6.12 11.62 0.08
N GLY A 211 -4.83 11.27 0.14
CA GLY A 211 -4.39 10.05 0.82
C GLY A 211 -4.62 10.10 2.34
N CYS A 212 -4.62 11.29 2.94
CA CYS A 212 -4.68 11.44 4.40
C CYS A 212 -6.03 11.15 5.04
N SER A 213 -7.13 11.14 4.28
CA SER A 213 -8.47 10.96 4.86
C SER A 213 -8.67 9.60 5.54
N GLN A 214 -7.78 8.64 5.28
CA GLN A 214 -7.84 7.28 5.83
C GLN A 214 -6.92 7.07 7.04
N ALA A 215 -6.07 8.04 7.42
CA ALA A 215 -5.00 7.82 8.40
C ALA A 215 -5.51 7.32 9.76
N GLU A 216 -6.57 7.95 10.28
CA GLU A 216 -7.18 7.58 11.57
C GLU A 216 -7.84 6.20 11.51
N THR A 217 -8.55 5.90 10.41
CA THR A 217 -9.19 4.59 10.20
C THR A 217 -8.15 3.48 10.12
N VAL A 218 -7.06 3.69 9.38
CA VAL A 218 -5.95 2.73 9.28
C VAL A 218 -5.28 2.54 10.64
N GLY A 219 -5.01 3.62 11.38
CA GLY A 219 -4.46 3.54 12.73
C GLY A 219 -5.33 2.73 13.69
N GLY A 220 -6.66 2.90 13.62
CA GLY A 220 -7.62 2.12 14.39
C GLY A 220 -7.61 0.62 14.03
N LEU A 221 -7.54 0.29 12.73
CA LEU A 221 -7.46 -1.10 12.27
C LEU A 221 -6.17 -1.79 12.73
N LEU A 222 -5.08 -1.05 12.83
CA LEU A 222 -3.76 -1.59 13.20
C LEU A 222 -3.47 -1.53 14.71
N ALA A 223 -4.41 -1.07 15.54
CA ALA A 223 -4.24 -0.97 16.99
C ALA A 223 -3.94 -2.33 17.66
N GLY A 224 -4.44 -3.42 17.09
CA GLY A 224 -4.18 -4.79 17.56
C GLY A 224 -2.98 -5.48 16.90
N LEU A 225 -2.33 -4.85 15.93
CA LEU A 225 -1.23 -5.47 15.19
C LEU A 225 0.00 -5.58 16.09
N VAL A 226 0.57 -6.78 16.23
CA VAL A 226 1.93 -6.93 16.77
C VAL A 226 2.90 -6.85 15.59
N PRO A 227 3.70 -5.77 15.47
CA PRO A 227 4.49 -5.54 14.26
C PRO A 227 5.71 -6.46 14.20
N GLY A 228 6.33 -6.78 15.33
CA GLY A 228 7.47 -7.71 15.43
C GLY A 228 7.27 -8.78 16.50
N VAL A 229 8.35 -9.26 17.09
CA VAL A 229 8.29 -10.21 18.21
C VAL A 229 7.71 -9.50 19.43
N GLY A 230 6.54 -9.97 19.91
CA GLY A 230 5.70 -9.27 20.91
C GLY A 230 6.34 -9.02 22.28
N THR A 231 7.50 -9.63 22.58
CA THR A 231 8.29 -9.32 23.77
C THR A 231 9.04 -8.00 23.65
N PHE A 232 9.40 -7.57 22.43
CA PHE A 232 10.21 -6.39 22.18
C PHE A 232 9.45 -5.22 21.60
N PHE A 233 8.31 -5.48 20.94
CA PHE A 233 7.52 -4.48 20.25
C PHE A 233 6.19 -4.24 20.95
N SER A 234 5.77 -2.98 21.01
CA SER A 234 4.42 -2.64 21.46
C SER A 234 3.41 -3.12 20.42
N THR A 235 2.25 -3.59 20.88
CA THR A 235 1.09 -3.76 20.01
C THR A 235 0.63 -2.40 19.50
N GLY A 236 0.19 -2.35 18.25
CA GLY A 236 -0.22 -1.14 17.57
C GLY A 236 0.85 -0.57 16.65
N VAL A 237 0.41 0.10 15.59
CA VAL A 237 1.24 0.93 14.71
C VAL A 237 0.71 2.35 14.76
N LEU A 238 1.58 3.31 15.03
CA LEU A 238 1.22 4.73 14.97
C LEU A 238 1.23 5.17 13.50
N VAL A 239 0.09 5.63 13.00
CA VAL A 239 -0.07 6.02 11.59
C VAL A 239 -0.29 7.52 11.49
N PHE A 240 0.52 8.19 10.67
CA PHE A 240 0.38 9.62 10.40
C PHE A 240 0.41 9.91 8.90
N CYS A 241 -0.32 10.93 8.48
CA CYS A 241 -0.26 11.41 7.12
C CYS A 241 0.24 12.86 7.07
N ASN A 242 1.56 13.02 6.97
CA ASN A 242 2.21 14.33 7.00
C ASN A 242 3.60 14.37 6.33
N LEU A 243 3.85 13.49 5.35
CA LEU A 243 5.07 13.50 4.52
C LEU A 243 4.93 14.34 3.23
#